data_AF-A0A540WEM0-F1
#
_entry.id   AF-A0A540WEM0-F1
#
_cell.length_a   1.000
_cell.length_b   1.000
_cell.length_c   1.000
_cell.angle_alpha   90.00
_cell.angle_beta   90.00
_cell.angle_gamma   90.00
#
_symmetry.space_group_name_H-M   'P 1'
#
loop_
_entity.id
_entity.type
_entity.pdbx_description
1 polymer ?
#
loop_
_entity_poly.entity_id
_entity_poly.type
_entity_poly.pdbx_seq_one_letter_code
_entity_poly.pdbx_strand_id
1 'polypeptide(L)'
;MNNAFKELLPHFKATEIDFDKTNQELHGEVDVRGRQWEIKPLSLKLTKFPGQKPDDPLFAKLSEQLLAQQVSPINFKKLSPITITEAEMVPYTGFSARGILQPSIPVLRNNPIDVVFDGGDIFFEKTFDAKNLPLPAPLKVTSGGITVSAGTNGFQVGGTLSLALGTVATGKISASVDAKQNFAIDGQLDFDKTLFQPAALGFTYRKSGSDYSWGINGTLGIPANKVPGIKKALVHASYTNNKFAIDGSADLAIPGLQSGSLAISYADQTGLTIGGTLAFAPSAFIESGSLDATVTKQPPNHWSVAASGTVKPKIPGINTTLNASYNDGIYTIEGTVAYARGMLAGSLTVGLTNQPLGADGRPDAGPPKPGAPKGGGAPQASGPLRPYGSGALTAKIAPWLQATAGVQIQKDGSVQLMGEIKLPDSINLFDPIEVQKNILNVGIDIPIVGVSAGPIHAGIFATVQGGLTASAGVGPGQLKQLGLKVQYNPEHEDQTQITGTAQLNIPAHAGLRLYVRGGIGAGIPGVNAEAGLEIGGQLGIQGGVQAGVTVNWTRRRAW
;
A
#
# COMPACT_ATOMS: atom_id res chain seq x y z
N MET A 1 -36.08 15.74 -23.64
CA MET A 1 -37.40 15.75 -22.97
C MET A 1 -37.81 17.13 -22.40
N ASN A 2 -36.88 18.02 -22.04
CA ASN A 2 -37.20 19.33 -21.44
C ASN A 2 -37.96 20.35 -22.33
N ASN A 3 -37.93 20.19 -23.66
CA ASN A 3 -38.61 21.11 -24.58
C ASN A 3 -40.05 20.71 -24.95
N ALA A 4 -40.49 19.48 -24.67
CA ALA A 4 -41.86 19.06 -24.96
C ALA A 4 -42.84 19.50 -23.87
N PHE A 5 -42.38 19.57 -22.62
CA PHE A 5 -43.20 19.94 -21.47
C PHE A 5 -43.28 21.46 -21.23
N LYS A 6 -42.25 22.24 -21.64
CA LYS A 6 -42.31 23.72 -21.55
C LYS A 6 -43.41 24.35 -22.41
N GLU A 7 -43.93 23.64 -23.42
CA GLU A 7 -45.02 24.12 -24.28
C GLU A 7 -46.42 23.75 -23.76
N LEU A 8 -46.54 22.94 -22.70
CA LEU A 8 -47.82 22.40 -22.21
C LEU A 8 -48.46 23.22 -21.07
N LEU A 9 -47.77 24.21 -20.52
CA LEU A 9 -47.93 24.55 -19.10
C LEU A 9 -48.62 25.88 -18.71
N PRO A 10 -49.01 26.80 -19.59
CA PRO A 10 -49.83 27.91 -19.12
C PRO A 10 -51.21 27.93 -19.82
N HIS A 11 -52.27 27.92 -18.99
CA HIS A 11 -53.64 28.37 -19.29
C HIS A 11 -54.69 27.30 -19.63
N PHE A 12 -55.18 26.60 -18.59
CA PHE A 12 -56.48 25.91 -18.60
C PHE A 12 -57.55 26.83 -17.99
N LYS A 13 -58.63 27.15 -18.70
CA LYS A 13 -59.76 27.92 -18.16
C LYS A 13 -61.07 27.37 -18.75
N ALA A 14 -61.89 26.71 -17.93
CA ALA A 14 -63.29 26.45 -18.31
C ALA A 14 -64.01 27.80 -18.30
N THR A 15 -64.39 28.32 -19.47
CA THR A 15 -64.81 29.72 -19.59
C THR A 15 -66.31 29.93 -19.51
N GLU A 16 -67.14 28.92 -19.77
CA GLU A 16 -68.59 29.07 -19.65
C GLU A 16 -69.28 27.70 -19.52
N ILE A 17 -70.18 27.57 -18.54
CA ILE A 17 -71.14 26.47 -18.44
C ILE A 17 -72.51 27.12 -18.55
N ASP A 18 -73.16 27.00 -19.70
CA ASP A 18 -74.53 27.46 -19.91
C ASP A 18 -75.48 26.26 -19.77
N PHE A 19 -76.57 26.47 -19.05
CA PHE A 19 -77.61 25.46 -18.89
C PHE A 19 -78.81 25.84 -19.75
N ASP A 20 -78.99 25.12 -20.85
CA ASP A 20 -80.19 25.24 -21.66
C ASP A 20 -81.37 24.61 -20.90
N LYS A 21 -82.12 25.48 -20.22
CA LYS A 21 -83.33 25.11 -19.46
C LYS A 21 -84.39 24.44 -20.31
N THR A 22 -84.41 24.69 -21.62
CA THR A 22 -85.42 24.17 -22.57
C THR A 22 -85.14 22.71 -22.89
N ASN A 23 -83.88 22.39 -23.20
CA ASN A 23 -83.46 21.05 -23.60
C ASN A 23 -82.93 20.20 -22.43
N GLN A 24 -82.75 20.81 -21.25
CA GLN A 24 -82.12 20.19 -20.06
C GLN A 24 -80.69 19.73 -20.36
N GLU A 25 -79.98 20.52 -21.17
CA GLU A 25 -78.63 20.26 -21.62
C GLU A 25 -77.66 21.27 -21.01
N LEU A 26 -76.47 20.79 -20.66
CA LEU A 26 -75.39 21.60 -20.12
C LEU A 26 -74.34 21.78 -21.22
N HIS A 27 -74.15 23.01 -21.68
CA HIS A 27 -73.18 23.39 -22.69
C HIS A 27 -71.94 23.96 -22.02
N GLY A 28 -70.79 23.36 -22.27
CA GLY A 28 -69.51 23.83 -21.76
C GLY A 28 -68.54 24.10 -22.89
N GLU A 29 -67.83 25.23 -22.83
CA GLU A 29 -66.69 25.51 -23.71
C GLU A 29 -65.37 25.36 -22.93
N VAL A 30 -64.43 24.60 -23.52
CA VAL A 30 -63.06 24.46 -23.02
C VAL A 30 -62.14 25.17 -24.01
N ASP A 31 -61.67 26.36 -23.64
CA ASP A 31 -60.68 27.14 -24.42
C ASP A 31 -59.27 26.97 -23.82
N VAL A 32 -58.30 26.63 -24.67
CA VAL A 32 -56.87 26.57 -24.32
C VAL A 32 -56.10 27.34 -25.40
N ARG A 33 -55.74 28.59 -25.07
CA ARG A 33 -55.27 29.66 -25.98
C ARG A 33 -54.27 29.24 -27.07
N GLY A 34 -54.76 29.04 -28.29
CA GLY A 34 -54.01 29.29 -29.52
C GLY A 34 -53.21 28.13 -30.13
N ARG A 35 -53.37 26.89 -29.64
CA ARG A 35 -52.92 25.69 -30.38
C ARG A 35 -54.08 24.71 -30.42
N GLN A 36 -54.42 24.22 -31.61
CA GLN A 36 -55.67 23.47 -31.86
C GLN A 36 -55.78 22.20 -31.01
N TRP A 37 -56.49 22.29 -29.89
CA TRP A 37 -57.26 21.18 -29.34
C TRP A 37 -58.65 21.30 -29.95
N GLU A 38 -59.24 20.17 -30.35
CA GLU A 38 -60.61 20.16 -30.87
C GLU A 38 -61.57 20.57 -29.75
N ILE A 39 -62.29 21.67 -29.95
CA ILE A 39 -63.39 22.10 -29.07
C ILE A 39 -64.50 21.07 -29.26
N LYS A 40 -64.78 20.27 -28.23
CA LYS A 40 -65.95 19.39 -28.20
C LYS A 40 -67.07 20.11 -27.47
N PRO A 41 -68.15 20.52 -28.16
CA PRO A 41 -69.37 20.92 -27.47
C PRO A 41 -69.89 19.70 -26.70
N LEU A 42 -69.97 19.83 -25.38
CA LEU A 42 -70.57 18.80 -24.53
C LEU A 42 -72.08 19.09 -24.46
N SER A 43 -72.90 18.07 -24.68
CA SER A 43 -74.32 18.11 -24.35
C SER A 43 -74.62 16.95 -23.40
N LEU A 44 -75.03 17.28 -22.19
CA LEU A 44 -75.30 16.33 -21.12
C LEU A 44 -76.76 16.43 -20.69
N LYS A 45 -77.52 15.36 -20.92
CA LYS A 45 -78.90 15.28 -20.44
C LYS A 45 -78.91 15.03 -18.93
N LEU A 46 -79.40 16.01 -18.18
CA LEU A 46 -79.47 15.94 -16.73
C LEU A 46 -80.61 14.99 -16.28
N THR A 47 -80.33 14.16 -15.28
CA THR A 47 -81.36 13.31 -14.67
C THR A 47 -81.90 13.99 -13.41
N LYS A 48 -83.22 14.23 -13.37
CA LYS A 48 -83.91 14.79 -12.21
C LYS A 48 -83.90 13.78 -11.05
N PHE A 49 -83.94 14.28 -9.82
CA PHE A 49 -84.14 13.40 -8.68
C PHE A 49 -85.56 12.83 -8.68
N PRO A 50 -85.76 11.56 -8.27
CA PRO A 50 -87.10 10.99 -8.12
C PRO A 50 -87.96 11.87 -7.18
N GLY A 51 -89.07 12.42 -7.68
CA GLY A 51 -90.02 13.24 -6.90
C GLY A 51 -89.88 14.76 -7.02
N GLN A 52 -88.98 15.27 -7.86
CA GLN A 52 -88.74 16.71 -8.04
C GLN A 52 -89.89 17.38 -8.84
N LYS A 53 -90.48 18.45 -8.31
CA LYS A 53 -91.59 19.20 -8.94
C LYS A 53 -91.08 20.16 -10.03
N PRO A 54 -91.94 20.60 -10.97
CA PRO A 54 -91.55 21.50 -12.06
C PRO A 54 -90.92 22.83 -11.60
N ASP A 55 -91.30 23.31 -10.41
CA ASP A 55 -90.90 24.62 -9.87
C ASP A 55 -89.78 24.52 -8.80
N ASP A 56 -89.32 23.31 -8.47
CA ASP A 56 -88.23 23.12 -7.52
C ASP A 56 -86.90 23.59 -8.14
N PRO A 57 -85.94 24.09 -7.33
CA PRO A 57 -84.59 24.34 -7.82
C PRO A 57 -84.04 23.06 -8.48
N LEU A 58 -83.54 23.20 -9.71
CA LEU A 58 -83.00 22.10 -10.49
C LEU A 58 -81.70 21.60 -9.86
N PHE A 59 -81.82 20.67 -8.94
CA PHE A 59 -80.73 19.78 -8.56
C PHE A 59 -80.69 18.64 -9.56
N ALA A 60 -79.55 18.45 -10.21
CA ALA A 60 -79.32 17.34 -11.12
C ALA A 60 -78.04 16.62 -10.71
N LYS A 61 -78.04 15.29 -10.82
CA LYS A 61 -76.82 14.50 -10.66
C LYS A 61 -76.10 14.46 -12.01
N LEU A 62 -74.89 15.01 -12.06
CA LEU A 62 -73.98 14.74 -13.16
C LEU A 62 -73.26 13.41 -12.88
N SER A 63 -73.38 12.45 -13.81
CA SER A 63 -72.68 11.18 -13.69
C SER A 63 -71.23 11.36 -14.12
N GLU A 64 -70.28 11.01 -13.23
CA GLU A 64 -68.84 11.03 -13.52
C GLU A 64 -68.49 10.19 -14.76
N GLN A 65 -69.13 9.04 -14.90
CA GLN A 65 -68.93 8.14 -16.03
C GLN A 65 -69.46 8.74 -17.35
N LEU A 66 -70.61 9.43 -17.30
CA LEU A 66 -71.18 10.07 -18.48
C LEU A 66 -70.35 11.29 -18.90
N LEU A 67 -69.87 12.08 -17.94
CA LEU A 67 -68.95 13.19 -18.19
C LEU A 67 -67.64 12.67 -18.81
N ALA A 68 -67.04 11.63 -18.24
CA ALA A 68 -65.82 10.99 -18.74
C ALA A 68 -65.97 10.50 -20.20
N GLN A 69 -67.08 9.81 -20.52
CA GLN A 69 -67.36 9.34 -21.88
C GLN A 69 -67.45 10.48 -22.89
N GLN A 70 -68.02 11.62 -22.51
CA GLN A 70 -68.25 12.74 -23.42
C GLN A 70 -66.96 13.52 -23.70
N VAL A 71 -66.08 13.66 -22.71
CA VAL A 71 -64.78 14.32 -22.88
C VAL A 71 -63.71 13.40 -23.47
N SER A 72 -63.90 12.08 -23.43
CA SER A 72 -62.99 11.08 -23.99
C SER A 72 -63.22 10.85 -25.50
N PRO A 73 -62.18 10.48 -26.28
CA PRO A 73 -60.77 10.71 -26.01
C PRO A 73 -60.43 12.20 -26.19
N ILE A 74 -59.38 12.64 -25.51
CA ILE A 74 -58.73 13.93 -25.76
C ILE A 74 -57.52 13.67 -26.67
N ASN A 75 -57.52 14.29 -27.85
CA ASN A 75 -56.48 14.11 -28.85
C ASN A 75 -55.44 15.24 -28.80
N PHE A 76 -54.27 14.94 -28.24
CA PHE A 76 -53.07 15.76 -28.39
C PHE A 76 -52.18 15.32 -29.58
N LYS A 77 -52.05 16.16 -30.62
CA LYS A 77 -51.41 15.83 -31.92
C LYS A 77 -50.00 15.20 -31.85
N LYS A 78 -49.25 15.34 -30.76
CA LYS A 78 -47.90 14.76 -30.60
C LYS A 78 -47.82 13.52 -29.69
N LEU A 79 -48.80 13.25 -28.82
CA LEU A 79 -48.77 12.13 -27.85
C LEU A 79 -50.10 11.36 -27.71
N SER A 80 -51.14 11.68 -28.49
CA SER A 80 -52.49 11.06 -28.49
C SER A 80 -52.53 9.53 -28.61
N PRO A 81 -53.66 8.91 -28.21
CA PRO A 81 -54.83 9.53 -27.56
C PRO A 81 -54.74 9.53 -26.02
N ILE A 82 -55.44 10.45 -25.36
CA ILE A 82 -55.72 10.38 -23.92
C ILE A 82 -57.15 9.86 -23.75
N THR A 83 -57.29 8.67 -23.18
CA THR A 83 -58.59 8.11 -22.82
C THR A 83 -58.95 8.56 -21.42
N ILE A 84 -59.99 9.37 -21.26
CA ILE A 84 -60.49 9.77 -19.94
C ILE A 84 -61.32 8.63 -19.35
N THR A 85 -60.95 8.19 -18.15
CA THR A 85 -61.60 7.10 -17.42
C THR A 85 -62.57 7.63 -16.38
N GLU A 86 -62.25 8.77 -15.77
CA GLU A 86 -63.06 9.44 -14.74
C GLU A 86 -63.01 10.95 -14.97
N ALA A 87 -64.13 11.63 -14.78
CA ALA A 87 -64.21 13.08 -14.85
C ALA A 87 -65.32 13.58 -13.93
N GLU A 88 -65.07 14.69 -13.24
CA GLU A 88 -66.00 15.31 -12.32
C GLU A 88 -65.86 16.84 -12.33
N MET A 89 -66.87 17.51 -11.80
CA MET A 89 -66.85 18.94 -11.54
C MET A 89 -66.81 19.14 -10.02
N VAL A 90 -65.65 19.51 -9.50
CA VAL A 90 -65.44 19.70 -8.06
C VAL A 90 -65.78 21.15 -7.70
N PRO A 91 -66.66 21.39 -6.71
CA PRO A 91 -66.97 22.75 -6.26
C PRO A 91 -65.70 23.52 -5.88
N TYR A 92 -65.59 24.77 -6.33
CA TYR A 92 -64.45 25.68 -6.10
C TYR A 92 -63.10 25.28 -6.74
N THR A 93 -62.90 24.02 -7.12
CA THR A 93 -61.72 23.53 -7.82
C THR A 93 -61.91 23.52 -9.35
N GLY A 94 -63.12 23.21 -9.85
CA GLY A 94 -63.42 23.16 -11.28
C GLY A 94 -63.37 21.73 -11.85
N PHE A 95 -63.01 21.60 -13.13
CA PHE A 95 -62.95 20.31 -13.81
C PHE A 95 -61.77 19.48 -13.30
N SER A 96 -62.05 18.24 -12.87
CA SER A 96 -61.07 17.24 -12.48
C SER A 96 -61.28 15.99 -13.33
N ALA A 97 -60.20 15.37 -13.81
CA ALA A 97 -60.30 14.17 -14.62
C ALA A 97 -59.06 13.29 -14.49
N ARG A 98 -59.26 11.98 -14.59
CA ARG A 98 -58.20 10.98 -14.70
C ARG A 98 -58.33 10.26 -16.04
N GLY A 99 -57.19 10.03 -16.68
CA GLY A 99 -57.15 9.31 -17.94
C GLY A 99 -55.82 8.64 -18.19
N ILE A 100 -55.74 7.94 -19.31
CA ILE A 100 -54.56 7.20 -19.74
C ILE A 100 -54.13 7.74 -21.10
N LEU A 101 -52.96 8.35 -21.15
CA LEU A 101 -52.25 8.67 -22.38
C LEU A 101 -51.67 7.39 -22.96
N GLN A 102 -52.07 7.06 -24.18
CA GLN A 102 -51.49 6.00 -25.00
C GLN A 102 -50.54 6.64 -26.02
N PRO A 103 -49.22 6.67 -25.79
CA PRO A 103 -48.33 7.45 -26.62
C PRO A 103 -48.33 6.96 -28.07
N SER A 104 -48.57 7.86 -29.02
CA SER A 104 -48.49 7.54 -30.46
C SER A 104 -47.04 7.38 -30.97
N ILE A 105 -46.06 7.87 -30.20
CA ILE A 105 -44.62 7.85 -30.54
C ILE A 105 -44.05 6.43 -30.42
N PRO A 106 -43.37 5.89 -31.45
CA PRO A 106 -42.87 4.50 -31.46
C PRO A 106 -42.09 4.05 -30.23
N VAL A 107 -41.20 4.89 -29.67
CA VAL A 107 -40.37 4.55 -28.51
C VAL A 107 -41.19 4.42 -27.21
N LEU A 108 -42.34 5.10 -27.13
CA LEU A 108 -43.19 5.14 -25.93
C LEU A 108 -44.53 4.41 -26.11
N ARG A 109 -44.78 3.83 -27.30
CA ARG A 109 -46.09 3.31 -27.70
C ARG A 109 -46.67 2.24 -26.77
N ASN A 110 -45.81 1.46 -26.13
CA ASN A 110 -46.20 0.39 -25.23
C ASN A 110 -46.18 0.80 -23.75
N ASN A 111 -46.06 2.09 -23.47
CA ASN A 111 -45.95 2.63 -22.12
C ASN A 111 -47.09 3.61 -21.87
N PRO A 112 -48.29 3.13 -21.45
CA PRO A 112 -49.36 4.02 -21.05
C PRO A 112 -48.92 4.91 -19.88
N ILE A 113 -49.30 6.18 -19.91
CA ILE A 113 -48.96 7.18 -18.89
C ILE A 113 -50.26 7.69 -18.30
N ASP A 114 -50.36 7.73 -16.98
CA ASP A 114 -51.54 8.26 -16.30
C ASP A 114 -51.54 9.79 -16.44
N VAL A 115 -52.70 10.37 -16.72
CA VAL A 115 -52.90 11.80 -16.83
C VAL A 115 -53.92 12.22 -15.79
N VAL A 116 -53.55 13.18 -14.96
CA VAL A 116 -54.43 13.77 -13.95
C VAL A 116 -54.63 15.24 -14.28
N PHE A 117 -55.88 15.64 -14.39
CA PHE A 117 -56.33 17.01 -14.48
C PHE A 117 -56.94 17.37 -13.13
N ASP A 118 -56.43 18.39 -12.46
CA ASP A 118 -56.95 18.83 -11.16
C ASP A 118 -56.87 20.35 -11.06
N GLY A 119 -58.02 21.02 -10.97
CA GLY A 119 -58.07 22.46 -10.69
C GLY A 119 -57.39 23.37 -11.71
N GLY A 120 -57.19 22.90 -12.94
CA GLY A 120 -56.46 23.63 -14.00
C GLY A 120 -54.99 23.23 -14.17
N ASP A 121 -54.48 22.34 -13.31
CA ASP A 121 -53.18 21.71 -13.44
C ASP A 121 -53.28 20.38 -14.21
N ILE A 122 -52.23 20.06 -14.97
CA ILE A 122 -52.10 18.79 -15.69
C ILE A 122 -50.82 18.10 -15.21
N PHE A 123 -50.97 16.87 -14.73
CA PHE A 123 -49.88 16.00 -14.32
C PHE A 123 -49.84 14.76 -15.20
N PHE A 124 -48.63 14.42 -15.64
CA PHE A 124 -48.34 13.14 -16.25
C PHE A 124 -47.63 12.30 -15.22
N GLU A 125 -48.22 11.17 -14.86
CA GLU A 125 -47.71 10.29 -13.82
C GLU A 125 -47.42 8.91 -14.39
N LYS A 126 -46.33 8.31 -13.93
CA LYS A 126 -46.04 6.90 -14.19
C LYS A 126 -45.58 6.25 -12.90
N THR A 127 -46.31 5.21 -12.51
CA THR A 127 -45.92 4.36 -11.39
C THR A 127 -45.20 3.11 -11.88
N PHE A 128 -43.97 2.91 -11.39
CA PHE A 128 -43.15 1.74 -11.61
C PHE A 128 -43.29 0.81 -10.40
N ASP A 129 -43.82 -0.39 -10.63
CA ASP A 129 -44.04 -1.43 -9.62
C ASP A 129 -43.44 -2.77 -10.08
N ALA A 130 -43.73 -3.85 -9.34
CA ALA A 130 -43.23 -5.20 -9.68
C ALA A 130 -43.63 -5.70 -11.07
N LYS A 131 -44.72 -5.19 -11.67
CA LYS A 131 -45.18 -5.59 -13.01
C LYS A 131 -44.38 -4.89 -14.10
N ASN A 132 -44.05 -3.62 -13.86
CA ASN A 132 -43.41 -2.75 -14.85
C ASN A 132 -41.89 -2.65 -14.68
N LEU A 133 -41.34 -3.18 -13.59
CA LEU A 133 -39.90 -3.22 -13.31
C LEU A 133 -39.42 -4.66 -13.07
N PRO A 134 -39.38 -5.52 -14.11
CA PRO A 134 -38.81 -6.84 -13.98
C PRO A 134 -37.30 -6.74 -13.74
N LEU A 135 -36.88 -7.09 -12.54
CA LEU A 135 -35.47 -7.21 -12.18
C LEU A 135 -34.99 -8.64 -12.50
N PRO A 136 -33.73 -8.81 -12.97
CA PRO A 136 -33.19 -10.13 -13.21
C PRO A 136 -33.05 -10.91 -11.89
N ALA A 137 -33.47 -12.18 -11.89
CA ALA A 137 -33.25 -13.08 -10.77
C ALA A 137 -31.74 -13.13 -10.41
N PRO A 138 -31.37 -13.24 -9.12
CA PRO A 138 -32.24 -13.49 -7.97
C PRO A 138 -32.89 -12.25 -7.32
N LEU A 139 -32.72 -11.06 -7.91
CA LEU A 139 -33.33 -9.83 -7.39
C LEU A 139 -34.78 -9.70 -7.89
N LYS A 140 -35.71 -9.39 -6.99
CA LYS A 140 -37.12 -9.13 -7.34
C LYS A 140 -37.71 -8.00 -6.50
N VAL A 141 -38.67 -7.29 -7.08
CA VAL A 141 -39.55 -6.37 -6.36
C VAL A 141 -40.63 -7.20 -5.64
N THR A 142 -40.80 -6.99 -4.34
CA THR A 142 -41.81 -7.70 -3.54
C THR A 142 -43.08 -6.90 -3.33
N SER A 143 -42.96 -5.57 -3.23
CA SER A 143 -44.10 -4.66 -3.08
C SER A 143 -43.68 -3.20 -3.30
N GLY A 144 -44.66 -2.30 -3.34
CA GLY A 144 -44.45 -0.87 -3.45
C GLY A 144 -44.45 -0.36 -4.89
N GLY A 145 -44.11 0.92 -5.05
CA GLY A 145 -44.09 1.61 -6.32
C GLY A 145 -43.31 2.92 -6.22
N ILE A 146 -42.69 3.32 -7.33
CA ILE A 146 -42.11 4.65 -7.49
C ILE A 146 -42.96 5.39 -8.52
N THR A 147 -43.51 6.52 -8.12
CA THR A 147 -44.28 7.40 -9.01
C THR A 147 -43.41 8.57 -9.42
N VAL A 148 -43.28 8.74 -10.73
CA VAL A 148 -42.66 9.90 -11.35
C VAL A 148 -43.78 10.75 -11.92
N SER A 149 -43.87 12.01 -11.52
CA SER A 149 -44.84 12.96 -12.06
C SER A 149 -44.16 14.21 -12.61
N ALA A 150 -44.73 14.75 -13.68
CA ALA A 150 -44.31 16.01 -14.26
C ALA A 150 -45.53 16.81 -14.71
N GLY A 151 -45.59 18.08 -14.32
CA GLY A 151 -46.73 18.94 -14.62
C GLY A 151 -46.44 20.43 -14.43
N THR A 152 -47.50 21.22 -14.30
CA THR A 152 -47.47 22.68 -14.05
C THR A 152 -46.70 23.04 -12.79
N ASN A 153 -46.74 22.18 -11.77
CA ASN A 153 -46.02 22.36 -10.51
C ASN A 153 -44.60 21.77 -10.51
N GLY A 154 -44.07 21.41 -11.69
CA GLY A 154 -42.69 20.93 -11.86
C GLY A 154 -42.56 19.40 -11.90
N PHE A 155 -41.33 18.94 -11.69
CA PHE A 155 -40.96 17.52 -11.67
C PHE A 155 -40.99 17.00 -10.24
N GLN A 156 -41.69 15.90 -10.00
CA GLN A 156 -41.75 15.26 -8.70
C GLN A 156 -41.49 13.76 -8.83
N VAL A 157 -40.87 13.21 -7.80
CA VAL A 157 -40.64 11.77 -7.67
C VAL A 157 -40.88 11.40 -6.23
N GLY A 158 -41.62 10.32 -6.03
CA GLY A 158 -41.87 9.79 -4.71
C GLY A 158 -42.20 8.31 -4.74
N GLY A 159 -42.06 7.67 -3.59
CA GLY A 159 -42.42 6.28 -3.39
C GLY A 159 -41.23 5.38 -3.05
N THR A 160 -41.57 4.15 -2.70
CA THR A 160 -40.62 3.16 -2.22
C THR A 160 -40.95 1.79 -2.84
N LEU A 161 -39.93 1.10 -3.32
CA LEU A 161 -39.98 -0.30 -3.69
C LEU A 161 -39.35 -1.14 -2.60
N SER A 162 -40.02 -2.21 -2.19
CA SER A 162 -39.42 -3.26 -1.38
C SER A 162 -38.82 -4.32 -2.29
N LEU A 163 -37.62 -4.79 -1.94
CA LEU A 163 -36.83 -5.74 -2.71
C LEU A 163 -36.58 -7.02 -1.91
N ALA A 164 -36.38 -8.12 -2.62
CA ALA A 164 -35.78 -9.33 -2.09
C ALA A 164 -34.67 -9.82 -3.02
N LEU A 165 -33.53 -10.17 -2.44
CA LEU A 165 -32.42 -10.84 -3.10
C LEU A 165 -32.45 -12.31 -2.66
N GLY A 166 -33.13 -13.15 -3.45
CA GLY A 166 -33.37 -14.55 -3.08
C GLY A 166 -33.90 -14.71 -1.65
N THR A 167 -33.23 -15.54 -0.86
CA THR A 167 -33.49 -15.74 0.57
C THR A 167 -32.45 -15.05 1.47
N VAL A 168 -31.49 -14.32 0.88
CA VAL A 168 -30.29 -13.84 1.60
C VAL A 168 -30.39 -12.41 2.10
N ALA A 169 -31.23 -11.58 1.45
CA ALA A 169 -31.45 -10.21 1.89
C ALA A 169 -32.83 -9.69 1.47
N THR A 170 -33.36 -8.76 2.27
CA THR A 170 -34.51 -7.92 1.93
C THR A 170 -34.05 -6.47 1.84
N GLY A 171 -34.71 -5.63 1.07
CA GLY A 171 -34.28 -4.25 0.95
C GLY A 171 -35.37 -3.28 0.57
N LYS A 172 -34.98 -2.02 0.47
CA LYS A 172 -35.84 -0.92 0.06
C LYS A 172 -35.09 0.00 -0.89
N ILE A 173 -35.79 0.51 -1.91
CA ILE A 173 -35.37 1.61 -2.76
C ILE A 173 -36.39 2.71 -2.58
N SER A 174 -35.95 3.93 -2.27
CA SER A 174 -36.80 5.11 -2.28
C SER A 174 -36.28 6.07 -3.33
N ALA A 175 -37.20 6.64 -4.12
CA ALA A 175 -36.88 7.69 -5.07
C ALA A 175 -37.50 8.99 -4.59
N SER A 176 -36.76 10.08 -4.73
CA SER A 176 -37.14 11.40 -4.26
C SER A 176 -36.55 12.50 -5.14
N VAL A 177 -36.92 13.74 -4.85
CA VAL A 177 -36.21 14.94 -5.31
C VAL A 177 -35.46 15.55 -4.14
N ASP A 178 -34.19 15.91 -4.34
CA ASP A 178 -33.37 16.55 -3.33
C ASP A 178 -33.78 18.02 -3.10
N ALA A 179 -33.16 18.68 -2.11
CA ALA A 179 -33.44 20.08 -1.80
C ALA A 179 -33.17 21.07 -2.96
N LYS A 180 -32.44 20.64 -4.00
CA LYS A 180 -32.11 21.40 -5.21
C LYS A 180 -32.95 20.93 -6.42
N GLN A 181 -34.03 20.17 -6.19
CA GLN A 181 -34.91 19.63 -7.22
C GLN A 181 -34.22 18.68 -8.21
N ASN A 182 -33.14 18.00 -7.80
CA ASN A 182 -32.53 16.93 -8.59
C ASN A 182 -33.09 15.58 -8.15
N PHE A 183 -33.16 14.65 -9.10
CA PHE A 183 -33.55 13.28 -8.82
C PHE A 183 -32.56 12.60 -7.86
N ALA A 184 -33.07 11.82 -6.91
CA ALA A 184 -32.27 11.05 -5.98
C ALA A 184 -32.88 9.68 -5.75
N ILE A 185 -32.04 8.66 -5.66
CA ILE A 185 -32.42 7.32 -5.19
C ILE A 185 -31.55 6.99 -3.99
N ASP A 186 -32.19 6.52 -2.93
CA ASP A 186 -31.52 5.92 -1.78
C ASP A 186 -32.05 4.50 -1.60
N GLY A 187 -31.14 3.56 -1.35
CA GLY A 187 -31.48 2.17 -1.19
C GLY A 187 -30.66 1.49 -0.11
N GLN A 188 -31.25 0.43 0.44
CA GLN A 188 -30.65 -0.39 1.47
C GLN A 188 -31.02 -1.84 1.25
N LEU A 189 -30.05 -2.73 1.43
CA LEU A 189 -30.22 -4.18 1.54
C LEU A 189 -29.84 -4.60 2.95
N ASP A 190 -30.78 -5.21 3.65
CA ASP A 190 -30.63 -5.84 4.96
C ASP A 190 -30.51 -7.36 4.78
N PHE A 191 -29.32 -7.86 5.08
CA PHE A 191 -29.00 -9.28 5.10
C PHE A 191 -29.51 -9.93 6.38
N ASP A 192 -29.62 -11.26 6.37
CA ASP A 192 -30.07 -12.05 7.51
C ASP A 192 -29.22 -11.75 8.77
N LYS A 193 -29.85 -11.09 9.75
CA LYS A 193 -29.24 -10.69 11.03
C LYS A 193 -28.92 -11.88 11.94
N THR A 194 -29.45 -13.06 11.64
CA THR A 194 -29.09 -14.30 12.34
C THR A 194 -27.67 -14.72 12.01
N LEU A 195 -27.18 -14.39 10.80
CA LEU A 195 -25.83 -14.69 10.33
C LEU A 195 -24.91 -13.45 10.36
N PHE A 196 -25.43 -12.28 9.97
CA PHE A 196 -24.63 -11.07 9.76
C PHE A 196 -24.87 -10.00 10.82
N GLN A 197 -23.78 -9.41 11.36
CA GLN A 197 -23.76 -8.26 12.27
C GLN A 197 -22.41 -7.53 12.12
N PRO A 198 -22.32 -6.34 11.48
CA PRO A 198 -23.38 -5.61 10.77
C PRO A 198 -23.95 -6.37 9.56
N ALA A 199 -25.13 -5.97 9.07
CA ALA A 199 -25.89 -6.72 8.06
C ALA A 199 -26.49 -5.83 6.96
N ALA A 200 -25.98 -4.62 6.77
CA ALA A 200 -26.60 -3.64 5.87
C ALA A 200 -25.63 -3.17 4.79
N LEU A 201 -26.15 -3.07 3.57
CA LEU A 201 -25.47 -2.46 2.44
C LEU A 201 -26.35 -1.34 1.89
N GLY A 202 -25.82 -0.12 1.87
CA GLY A 202 -26.47 1.05 1.32
C GLY A 202 -26.02 1.31 -0.11
N PHE A 203 -26.93 1.83 -0.93
CA PHE A 203 -26.60 2.37 -2.24
C PHE A 203 -27.40 3.63 -2.52
N THR A 204 -26.87 4.44 -3.41
CA THR A 204 -27.36 5.79 -3.66
C THR A 204 -27.12 6.15 -5.12
N TYR A 205 -28.01 6.94 -5.70
CA TYR A 205 -27.84 7.50 -7.03
C TYR A 205 -28.26 8.96 -6.98
N ARG A 206 -27.28 9.85 -7.17
CA ARG A 206 -27.47 11.29 -6.99
C ARG A 206 -26.56 12.06 -7.92
N LYS A 207 -26.93 13.32 -8.15
CA LYS A 207 -26.15 14.23 -8.98
C LYS A 207 -24.80 14.54 -8.31
N SER A 208 -23.72 14.39 -9.06
CA SER A 208 -22.35 14.71 -8.67
C SER A 208 -21.70 15.52 -9.78
N GLY A 209 -21.46 16.81 -9.53
CA GLY A 209 -21.03 17.75 -10.58
C GLY A 209 -22.09 17.92 -11.66
N SER A 210 -21.71 17.64 -12.92
CA SER A 210 -22.59 17.75 -14.09
C SER A 210 -23.37 16.47 -14.42
N ASP A 211 -23.06 15.34 -13.79
CA ASP A 211 -23.63 14.02 -14.10
C ASP A 211 -24.22 13.34 -12.86
N TYR A 212 -24.81 12.16 -13.01
CA TYR A 212 -25.30 11.32 -11.92
C TYR A 212 -24.35 10.17 -11.64
N SER A 213 -24.07 9.92 -10.37
CA SER A 213 -23.16 8.86 -9.93
C SER A 213 -23.84 7.90 -8.97
N TRP A 214 -23.54 6.61 -9.12
CA TRP A 214 -23.82 5.61 -8.10
C TRP A 214 -22.84 5.75 -6.94
N GLY A 215 -23.34 5.53 -5.72
CA GLY A 215 -22.54 5.33 -4.52
C GLY A 215 -22.99 4.06 -3.82
N ILE A 216 -22.07 3.15 -3.52
CA ILE A 216 -22.34 1.94 -2.72
C ILE A 216 -21.45 1.99 -1.50
N ASN A 217 -21.99 1.65 -0.33
CA ASN A 217 -21.22 1.54 0.90
C ASN A 217 -21.92 0.60 1.88
N GLY A 218 -21.19 -0.36 2.42
CA GLY A 218 -21.75 -1.29 3.39
C GLY A 218 -20.69 -2.16 4.04
N THR A 219 -21.03 -2.67 5.21
CA THR A 219 -20.19 -3.65 5.91
C THR A 219 -21.08 -4.80 6.38
N LEU A 220 -20.67 -6.01 6.04
CA LEU A 220 -21.26 -7.26 6.52
C LEU A 220 -20.27 -7.92 7.48
N GLY A 221 -20.70 -8.30 8.67
CA GLY A 221 -19.85 -8.98 9.65
C GLY A 221 -20.40 -10.33 10.03
N ILE A 222 -19.56 -11.31 10.27
CA ILE A 222 -19.95 -12.60 10.86
C ILE A 222 -19.38 -12.62 12.28
N PRO A 223 -20.21 -12.60 13.33
CA PRO A 223 -19.74 -12.70 14.70
C PRO A 223 -19.36 -14.14 15.05
N ALA A 224 -18.74 -14.32 16.22
CA ALA A 224 -18.30 -15.62 16.71
C ALA A 224 -19.44 -16.64 16.77
N ASN A 225 -19.09 -17.90 16.54
CA ASN A 225 -19.98 -19.07 16.65
C ASN A 225 -21.15 -19.10 15.66
N LYS A 226 -21.17 -18.24 14.62
CA LYS A 226 -22.19 -18.30 13.57
C LYS A 226 -21.82 -19.24 12.42
N VAL A 227 -20.53 -19.34 12.11
CA VAL A 227 -20.02 -20.20 11.04
C VAL A 227 -18.88 -21.05 11.61
N PRO A 228 -18.93 -22.39 11.47
CA PRO A 228 -17.84 -23.26 11.87
C PRO A 228 -16.51 -22.84 11.23
N GLY A 229 -15.45 -22.74 12.04
CA GLY A 229 -14.12 -22.33 11.58
C GLY A 229 -13.91 -20.82 11.47
N ILE A 230 -14.90 -19.97 11.76
CA ILE A 230 -14.78 -18.50 11.76
C ILE A 230 -15.03 -17.96 13.17
N LYS A 231 -14.05 -17.26 13.74
CA LYS A 231 -14.21 -16.50 14.99
C LYS A 231 -14.87 -15.16 14.75
N LYS A 232 -14.45 -14.47 13.69
CA LYS A 232 -15.01 -13.19 13.27
C LYS A 232 -14.69 -12.99 11.80
N ALA A 233 -15.60 -12.45 11.02
CA ALA A 233 -15.29 -11.98 9.67
C ALA A 233 -15.96 -10.63 9.40
N LEU A 234 -15.36 -9.84 8.53
CA LEU A 234 -15.87 -8.55 8.07
C LEU A 234 -15.64 -8.44 6.57
N VAL A 235 -16.66 -8.03 5.84
CA VAL A 235 -16.60 -7.68 4.42
C VAL A 235 -17.12 -6.27 4.27
N HIS A 236 -16.28 -5.38 3.78
CA HIS A 236 -16.64 -4.03 3.40
C HIS A 236 -16.77 -3.95 1.88
N ALA A 237 -17.82 -3.32 1.37
CA ALA A 237 -18.01 -3.10 -0.06
C ALA A 237 -18.29 -1.62 -0.31
N SER A 238 -17.60 -1.04 -1.29
CA SER A 238 -17.76 0.35 -1.67
C SER A 238 -17.70 0.57 -3.18
N TYR A 239 -18.44 1.57 -3.64
CA TYR A 239 -18.32 2.14 -4.98
C TYR A 239 -18.44 3.65 -4.87
N THR A 240 -17.39 4.38 -5.20
CA THR A 240 -17.38 5.86 -5.19
C THR A 240 -16.38 6.38 -6.20
N ASN A 241 -16.66 7.51 -6.85
CA ASN A 241 -15.76 8.13 -7.84
C ASN A 241 -15.25 7.14 -8.90
N ASN A 242 -16.14 6.31 -9.46
CA ASN A 242 -15.83 5.25 -10.42
C ASN A 242 -14.81 4.20 -9.94
N LYS A 243 -14.61 4.09 -8.63
CA LYS A 243 -13.78 3.08 -7.99
C LYS A 243 -14.65 2.11 -7.23
N PHE A 244 -14.52 0.84 -7.56
CA PHE A 244 -15.10 -0.28 -6.83
C PHE A 244 -14.05 -0.88 -5.89
N ALA A 245 -14.44 -1.21 -4.66
CA ALA A 245 -13.60 -1.95 -3.72
C ALA A 245 -14.42 -2.91 -2.84
N ILE A 246 -13.88 -4.09 -2.60
CA ILE A 246 -14.36 -5.05 -1.61
C ILE A 246 -13.17 -5.47 -0.75
N ASP A 247 -13.29 -5.32 0.57
CA ASP A 247 -12.27 -5.68 1.55
C ASP A 247 -12.85 -6.67 2.56
N GLY A 248 -12.39 -7.91 2.48
CA GLY A 248 -12.74 -9.02 3.37
C GLY A 248 -11.61 -9.34 4.34
N SER A 249 -11.94 -9.60 5.60
CA SER A 249 -11.02 -10.11 6.62
C SER A 249 -11.72 -11.12 7.52
N ALA A 250 -10.99 -12.12 8.00
CA ALA A 250 -11.51 -13.13 8.90
C ALA A 250 -10.46 -13.60 9.91
N ASP A 251 -10.86 -13.67 11.18
CA ASP A 251 -10.18 -14.43 12.22
C ASP A 251 -10.70 -15.86 12.19
N LEU A 252 -9.79 -16.82 12.08
CA LEU A 252 -10.12 -18.22 11.83
C LEU A 252 -9.99 -19.06 13.11
N ALA A 253 -10.83 -20.08 13.18
CA ALA A 253 -10.79 -21.17 14.17
C ALA A 253 -10.51 -22.50 13.45
N ILE A 254 -9.60 -22.48 12.48
CA ILE A 254 -9.20 -23.65 11.69
C ILE A 254 -7.79 -24.06 12.17
N PRO A 255 -7.55 -25.35 12.50
CA PRO A 255 -6.22 -25.81 12.88
C PRO A 255 -5.16 -25.41 11.85
N GLY A 256 -4.10 -24.73 12.32
CA GLY A 256 -3.00 -24.24 11.47
C GLY A 256 -3.24 -22.86 10.85
N LEU A 257 -4.43 -22.27 10.94
CA LEU A 257 -4.74 -20.95 10.37
C LEU A 257 -5.20 -19.97 11.46
N GLN A 258 -4.66 -18.77 11.44
CA GLN A 258 -4.99 -17.71 12.40
C GLN A 258 -5.98 -16.70 11.81
N SER A 259 -5.71 -16.19 10.62
CA SER A 259 -6.52 -15.17 9.96
C SER A 259 -6.31 -15.19 8.45
N GLY A 260 -7.21 -14.54 7.71
CA GLY A 260 -7.03 -14.30 6.28
C GLY A 260 -7.75 -13.05 5.81
N SER A 261 -7.34 -12.52 4.67
CA SER A 261 -7.99 -11.38 4.02
C SER A 261 -8.08 -11.57 2.51
N LEU A 262 -9.05 -10.88 1.90
CA LEU A 262 -9.22 -10.80 0.45
C LEU A 262 -9.66 -9.37 0.11
N ALA A 263 -8.91 -8.70 -0.76
CA ALA A 263 -9.21 -7.37 -1.25
C ALA A 263 -9.36 -7.40 -2.77
N ILE A 264 -10.42 -6.80 -3.28
CA ILE A 264 -10.68 -6.61 -4.71
C ILE A 264 -10.86 -5.12 -4.93
N SER A 265 -10.15 -4.54 -5.88
CA SER A 265 -10.40 -3.15 -6.28
C SER A 265 -10.32 -2.97 -7.78
N TYR A 266 -11.13 -2.06 -8.30
CA TYR A 266 -11.15 -1.70 -9.71
C TYR A 266 -11.37 -0.19 -9.86
N ALA A 267 -10.58 0.44 -10.73
CA ALA A 267 -10.81 1.79 -11.22
C ALA A 267 -10.28 1.90 -12.65
N ASP A 268 -10.90 2.75 -13.48
CA ASP A 268 -10.55 2.88 -14.90
C ASP A 268 -9.06 3.20 -15.15
N GLN A 269 -8.46 4.02 -14.28
CA GLN A 269 -7.06 4.46 -14.40
C GLN A 269 -6.05 3.41 -13.92
N THR A 270 -6.37 2.66 -12.86
CA THR A 270 -5.44 1.72 -12.21
C THR A 270 -5.67 0.26 -12.62
N GLY A 271 -6.83 -0.04 -13.21
CA GLY A 271 -7.24 -1.40 -13.56
C GLY A 271 -7.76 -2.21 -12.38
N LEU A 272 -7.73 -3.54 -12.50
CA LEU A 272 -8.20 -4.50 -11.50
C LEU A 272 -7.04 -4.97 -10.61
N THR A 273 -7.25 -5.03 -9.31
CA THR A 273 -6.34 -5.66 -8.34
C THR A 273 -7.11 -6.63 -7.45
N ILE A 274 -6.61 -7.84 -7.31
CA ILE A 274 -7.12 -8.88 -6.41
C ILE A 274 -5.96 -9.32 -5.53
N GLY A 275 -6.04 -9.04 -4.23
CA GLY A 275 -5.03 -9.40 -3.26
C GLY A 275 -5.62 -10.25 -2.14
N GLY A 276 -4.83 -11.15 -1.56
CA GLY A 276 -5.26 -11.96 -0.43
C GLY A 276 -4.10 -12.33 0.47
N THR A 277 -4.38 -12.45 1.76
CA THR A 277 -3.40 -12.84 2.77
C THR A 277 -3.93 -13.98 3.62
N LEU A 278 -3.04 -14.82 4.13
CA LEU A 278 -3.34 -15.92 5.02
C LEU A 278 -2.25 -16.02 6.07
N ALA A 279 -2.60 -15.94 7.35
CA ALA A 279 -1.68 -16.08 8.47
C ALA A 279 -1.82 -17.48 9.08
N PHE A 280 -0.68 -18.12 9.35
CA PHE A 280 -0.62 -19.43 9.97
C PHE A 280 -0.60 -19.32 11.50
N ALA A 281 -1.39 -20.18 12.15
CA ALA A 281 -1.38 -20.28 13.60
C ALA A 281 -0.13 -21.03 14.09
N PRO A 282 0.40 -20.70 15.27
CA PRO A 282 1.49 -21.46 15.87
C PRO A 282 1.12 -22.95 16.04
N SER A 283 2.09 -23.84 15.78
CA SER A 283 1.95 -25.28 15.91
C SER A 283 3.16 -25.90 16.62
N ALA A 284 3.24 -27.24 16.67
CA ALA A 284 4.38 -27.93 17.25
C ALA A 284 5.71 -27.61 16.51
N PHE A 285 5.65 -27.34 15.20
CA PHE A 285 6.83 -27.16 14.34
C PHE A 285 6.98 -25.75 13.76
N ILE A 286 5.92 -24.94 13.79
CA ILE A 286 5.89 -23.58 13.21
C ILE A 286 5.57 -22.60 14.32
N GLU A 287 6.43 -21.60 14.51
CA GLU A 287 6.20 -20.48 15.41
C GLU A 287 5.22 -19.47 14.80
N SER A 288 5.42 -19.12 13.53
CA SER A 288 4.55 -18.21 12.77
C SER A 288 4.75 -18.37 11.26
N GLY A 289 3.82 -17.87 10.46
CA GLY A 289 4.01 -17.71 9.02
C GLY A 289 2.88 -16.97 8.34
N SER A 290 3.11 -16.54 7.11
CA SER A 290 2.13 -15.85 6.27
C SER A 290 2.25 -16.30 4.82
N LEU A 291 1.16 -16.13 4.08
CA LEU A 291 1.11 -16.20 2.63
C LEU A 291 0.34 -14.97 2.13
N ASP A 292 0.89 -14.30 1.14
CA ASP A 292 0.33 -13.13 0.49
C ASP A 292 0.33 -13.41 -1.01
N ALA A 293 -0.76 -13.08 -1.70
CA ALA A 293 -0.87 -13.22 -3.15
C ALA A 293 -1.59 -12.02 -3.73
N THR A 294 -1.15 -11.54 -4.89
CA THR A 294 -1.75 -10.40 -5.59
C THR A 294 -1.72 -10.63 -7.09
N VAL A 295 -2.85 -10.38 -7.73
CA VAL A 295 -3.02 -10.36 -9.18
C VAL A 295 -3.48 -8.96 -9.57
N THR A 296 -2.78 -8.35 -10.52
CA THR A 296 -3.16 -7.05 -11.07
C THR A 296 -3.37 -7.15 -12.58
N LYS A 297 -4.33 -6.39 -13.09
CA LYS A 297 -4.56 -6.17 -14.52
C LYS A 297 -4.58 -4.67 -14.77
N GLN A 298 -3.47 -4.14 -15.27
CA GLN A 298 -3.31 -2.72 -15.60
C GLN A 298 -3.72 -2.45 -17.06
N PRO A 299 -4.34 -1.29 -17.37
CA PRO A 299 -4.61 -0.90 -18.75
C PRO A 299 -3.30 -0.72 -19.56
N PRO A 300 -3.24 -1.05 -20.87
CA PRO A 300 -4.34 -1.53 -21.71
C PRO A 300 -4.62 -3.05 -21.63
N ASN A 301 -3.70 -3.89 -21.13
CA ASN A 301 -3.98 -5.32 -20.84
C ASN A 301 -2.78 -6.03 -20.15
N HIS A 302 -2.07 -5.37 -19.25
CA HIS A 302 -0.89 -5.95 -18.60
C HIS A 302 -1.28 -6.69 -17.33
N TRP A 303 -1.07 -8.01 -17.30
CA TRP A 303 -1.27 -8.83 -16.10
C TRP A 303 0.04 -8.96 -15.34
N SER A 304 -0.03 -8.83 -14.02
CA SER A 304 1.08 -9.15 -13.12
C SER A 304 0.58 -9.99 -11.95
N VAL A 305 1.37 -10.99 -11.57
CA VAL A 305 1.07 -11.93 -10.49
C VAL A 305 2.27 -11.98 -9.54
N ALA A 306 1.99 -11.70 -8.28
CA ALA A 306 2.95 -11.81 -7.19
C ALA A 306 2.40 -12.70 -6.08
N ALA A 307 3.27 -13.47 -5.45
CA ALA A 307 2.97 -14.18 -4.21
C ALA A 307 4.20 -14.17 -3.33
N SER A 308 4.03 -14.10 -2.02
CA SER A 308 5.11 -14.25 -1.05
C SER A 308 4.63 -15.03 0.15
N GLY A 309 5.47 -15.89 0.70
CA GLY A 309 5.20 -16.64 1.91
C GLY A 309 6.38 -16.58 2.86
N THR A 310 6.08 -16.53 4.15
CA THR A 310 7.08 -16.57 5.22
C THR A 310 6.73 -17.68 6.20
N VAL A 311 7.75 -18.41 6.66
CA VAL A 311 7.61 -19.43 7.70
C VAL A 311 8.76 -19.32 8.68
N LYS A 312 8.41 -19.20 9.96
CA LYS A 312 9.35 -19.25 11.07
C LYS A 312 9.19 -20.60 11.79
N PRO A 313 10.10 -21.55 11.62
CA PRO A 313 10.01 -22.84 12.29
C PRO A 313 10.38 -22.73 13.78
N LYS A 314 9.76 -23.55 14.61
CA LYS A 314 9.99 -23.60 16.06
C LYS A 314 11.09 -24.62 16.38
N ILE A 315 12.35 -24.22 16.18
CA ILE A 315 13.52 -25.09 16.42
C ILE A 315 14.34 -24.52 17.59
N PRO A 316 14.50 -25.25 18.71
CA PRO A 316 15.27 -24.77 19.85
C PRO A 316 16.71 -24.39 19.47
N GLY A 317 17.14 -23.18 19.84
CA GLY A 317 18.50 -22.69 19.62
C GLY A 317 18.82 -22.25 18.19
N ILE A 318 17.84 -22.27 17.28
CA ILE A 318 18.00 -21.82 15.90
C ILE A 318 16.94 -20.75 15.62
N ASN A 319 17.41 -19.53 15.30
CA ASN A 319 16.54 -18.47 14.80
C ASN A 319 16.68 -18.42 13.28
N THR A 320 15.63 -18.82 12.57
CA THR A 320 15.60 -18.82 11.11
C THR A 320 14.22 -18.40 10.61
N THR A 321 14.18 -17.78 9.44
CA THR A 321 12.96 -17.49 8.71
C THR A 321 13.17 -17.92 7.28
N LEU A 322 12.23 -18.72 6.77
CA LEU A 322 12.17 -19.13 5.37
C LEU A 322 11.21 -18.20 4.64
N ASN A 323 11.69 -17.58 3.57
CA ASN A 323 10.92 -16.74 2.68
C ASN A 323 10.79 -17.43 1.33
N ALA A 324 9.61 -17.40 0.73
CA ALA A 324 9.38 -17.80 -0.63
C ALA A 324 8.67 -16.65 -1.35
N SER A 325 9.02 -16.38 -2.59
CA SER A 325 8.36 -15.36 -3.39
C SER A 325 8.25 -15.79 -4.85
N TYR A 326 7.15 -15.42 -5.47
CA TYR A 326 6.89 -15.46 -6.88
C TYR A 326 6.57 -14.04 -7.37
N ASN A 327 7.20 -13.58 -8.44
CA ASN A 327 6.88 -12.30 -9.06
C ASN A 327 7.08 -12.40 -10.58
N ASP A 328 5.98 -12.42 -11.34
CA ASP A 328 5.98 -12.40 -12.81
C ASP A 328 6.95 -13.42 -13.45
N GLY A 329 6.94 -14.64 -12.93
CA GLY A 329 7.78 -15.74 -13.41
C GLY A 329 9.07 -15.95 -12.62
N ILE A 330 9.47 -15.02 -11.76
CA ILE A 330 10.61 -15.19 -10.87
C ILE A 330 10.19 -15.94 -9.63
N TYR A 331 10.91 -17.01 -9.31
CA TYR A 331 10.76 -17.77 -8.07
C TYR A 331 12.01 -17.56 -7.24
N THR A 332 11.84 -17.25 -5.96
CA THR A 332 12.95 -17.15 -5.00
C THR A 332 12.52 -17.81 -3.70
N ILE A 333 13.33 -18.74 -3.20
CA ILE A 333 13.19 -19.32 -1.86
C ILE A 333 14.48 -19.00 -1.14
N GLU A 334 14.43 -18.41 0.05
CA GLU A 334 15.62 -18.03 0.82
C GLU A 334 15.39 -18.28 2.30
N GLY A 335 16.42 -18.82 2.96
CA GLY A 335 16.45 -19.01 4.41
C GLY A 335 17.78 -18.53 4.97
N THR A 336 17.73 -17.78 6.07
CA THR A 336 18.94 -17.41 6.82
C THR A 336 18.92 -18.07 8.19
N VAL A 337 19.92 -18.91 8.44
CA VAL A 337 20.13 -19.59 9.72
C VAL A 337 21.23 -18.85 10.46
N ALA A 338 20.90 -18.25 11.61
CA ALA A 338 21.87 -17.68 12.53
C ALA A 338 22.12 -18.62 13.71
N TYR A 339 23.39 -18.75 14.12
CA TYR A 339 23.79 -19.56 15.26
C TYR A 339 24.79 -18.78 16.13
N ALA A 340 24.56 -18.76 17.44
CA ALA A 340 25.49 -18.21 18.40
C ALA A 340 25.46 -19.04 19.69
N ARG A 341 26.56 -19.71 20.01
CA ARG A 341 26.70 -20.48 21.26
C ARG A 341 28.17 -20.60 21.67
N GLY A 342 28.47 -20.16 22.90
CA GLY A 342 29.82 -20.23 23.46
C GLY A 342 30.83 -19.43 22.64
N MET A 343 31.82 -20.11 22.07
CA MET A 343 32.87 -19.52 21.25
C MET A 343 32.54 -19.42 19.75
N LEU A 344 31.38 -19.94 19.32
CA LEU A 344 30.99 -20.00 17.91
C LEU A 344 29.84 -19.03 17.64
N ALA A 345 29.99 -18.21 16.61
CA ALA A 345 28.94 -17.35 16.08
C ALA A 345 29.00 -17.34 14.55
N GLY A 346 27.85 -17.36 13.88
CA GLY A 346 27.82 -17.32 12.43
C GLY A 346 26.42 -17.25 11.87
N SER A 347 26.34 -17.00 10.58
CA SER A 347 25.10 -17.04 9.81
C SER A 347 25.35 -17.68 8.46
N LEU A 348 24.39 -18.48 8.01
CA LEU A 348 24.37 -19.06 6.67
C LEU A 348 23.05 -18.70 6.00
N THR A 349 23.14 -18.02 4.86
CA THR A 349 22.01 -17.79 3.97
C THR A 349 22.08 -18.77 2.82
N VAL A 350 20.98 -19.49 2.59
CA VAL A 350 20.82 -20.40 1.45
C VAL A 350 19.55 -20.01 0.71
N GLY A 351 19.61 -19.97 -0.60
CA GLY A 351 18.45 -19.72 -1.44
C GLY A 351 18.49 -20.46 -2.77
N LEU A 352 17.36 -20.41 -3.46
CA LEU A 352 17.10 -21.01 -4.74
C LEU A 352 16.33 -20.00 -5.59
N THR A 353 16.84 -19.62 -6.77
CA THR A 353 16.14 -18.68 -7.66
C THR A 353 16.32 -19.01 -9.13
N ASN A 354 15.40 -18.58 -9.99
CA ASN A 354 15.58 -18.58 -11.45
C ASN A 354 16.03 -17.21 -12.01
N GLN A 355 16.33 -16.25 -11.14
CA GLN A 355 16.92 -14.96 -11.50
C GLN A 355 18.42 -15.11 -11.82
N PRO A 356 19.00 -14.28 -12.71
CA PRO A 356 20.45 -14.23 -12.90
C PRO A 356 21.19 -13.96 -11.59
N LEU A 357 22.35 -14.60 -11.40
CA LEU A 357 23.23 -14.34 -10.25
C LEU A 357 24.35 -13.38 -10.66
N GLY A 358 24.54 -12.32 -9.86
CA GLY A 358 25.59 -11.33 -9.98
C GLY A 358 26.99 -11.90 -9.71
N ALA A 359 28.00 -11.03 -9.75
CA ALA A 359 29.40 -11.41 -9.47
C ALA A 359 29.63 -11.81 -8.00
N ASP A 360 28.78 -11.33 -7.09
CA ASP A 360 28.76 -11.65 -5.66
C ASP A 360 28.01 -12.96 -5.34
N GLY A 361 27.46 -13.63 -6.35
CA GLY A 361 26.68 -14.85 -6.19
C GLY A 361 25.27 -14.62 -5.65
N ARG A 362 24.77 -13.38 -5.64
CA ARG A 362 23.40 -13.05 -5.22
C ARG A 362 22.47 -12.81 -6.43
N PRO A 363 21.15 -12.94 -6.26
CA PRO A 363 20.20 -12.59 -7.32
C PRO A 363 20.35 -11.14 -7.74
N ASP A 364 20.62 -10.90 -9.03
CA ASP A 364 20.74 -9.58 -9.65
C ASP A 364 19.78 -9.51 -10.83
N ALA A 365 19.08 -8.39 -10.98
CA ALA A 365 18.15 -8.18 -12.10
C ALA A 365 18.88 -8.20 -13.46
N GLY A 366 20.21 -8.00 -13.44
CA GLY A 366 21.03 -7.88 -14.63
C GLY A 366 20.77 -6.56 -15.38
N PRO A 367 21.60 -6.23 -16.39
CA PRO A 367 21.38 -5.04 -17.19
C PRO A 367 20.06 -5.17 -18.01
N PRO A 368 19.25 -4.10 -18.12
CA PRO A 368 18.02 -4.14 -18.90
C PRO A 368 18.30 -4.44 -20.37
N LYS A 369 17.49 -5.31 -21.00
CA LYS A 369 17.62 -5.62 -22.42
C LYS A 369 17.42 -4.36 -23.28
N PRO A 370 18.15 -4.22 -24.41
CA PRO A 370 17.89 -3.17 -25.40
C PRO A 370 16.42 -3.27 -25.89
N GLY A 371 15.64 -2.20 -25.69
CA GLY A 371 14.22 -2.15 -26.04
C GLY A 371 13.25 -2.27 -24.87
N ALA A 372 13.72 -2.48 -23.64
CA ALA A 372 12.86 -2.38 -22.46
C ALA A 372 12.35 -0.93 -22.26
N PRO A 373 11.08 -0.72 -21.84
CA PRO A 373 10.56 0.61 -21.52
C PRO A 373 11.49 1.34 -20.55
N LYS A 374 11.77 2.63 -20.82
CA LYS A 374 12.58 3.48 -19.93
C LYS A 374 11.81 3.75 -18.64
N GLY A 375 11.94 2.82 -17.68
CA GLY A 375 11.35 2.88 -16.35
C GLY A 375 11.28 1.49 -15.76
N GLY A 376 12.29 1.11 -14.96
CA GLY A 376 12.32 -0.13 -14.18
C GLY A 376 12.20 -1.41 -15.01
N GLY A 377 13.33 -1.92 -15.54
CA GLY A 377 13.33 -3.26 -16.10
C GLY A 377 12.99 -4.26 -14.99
N ALA A 378 11.77 -4.82 -15.01
CA ALA A 378 11.41 -5.91 -14.11
C ALA A 378 12.45 -7.04 -14.32
N PRO A 379 13.01 -7.60 -13.22
CA PRO A 379 13.92 -8.72 -13.34
C PRO A 379 13.25 -9.83 -14.16
N GLN A 380 13.98 -10.45 -15.09
CA GLN A 380 13.40 -11.41 -16.03
C GLN A 380 13.89 -12.82 -15.67
N ALA A 381 12.95 -13.76 -15.48
CA ALA A 381 13.26 -15.16 -15.22
C ALA A 381 14.19 -15.74 -16.31
N SER A 382 15.28 -16.39 -15.90
CA SER A 382 16.32 -16.88 -16.82
C SER A 382 16.69 -18.34 -16.53
N GLY A 383 15.87 -19.27 -17.02
CA GLY A 383 16.18 -20.69 -17.06
C GLY A 383 15.85 -21.46 -15.77
N PRO A 384 16.55 -22.59 -15.49
CA PRO A 384 16.26 -23.45 -14.35
C PRO A 384 16.59 -22.76 -13.01
N LEU A 385 16.00 -23.27 -11.92
CA LEU A 385 16.31 -22.84 -10.56
C LEU A 385 17.79 -23.10 -10.24
N ARG A 386 18.47 -22.10 -9.68
CA ARG A 386 19.89 -22.12 -9.31
C ARG A 386 20.03 -21.90 -7.82
N PRO A 387 20.78 -22.76 -7.11
CA PRO A 387 21.10 -22.51 -5.72
C PRO A 387 22.05 -21.33 -5.60
N TYR A 388 21.91 -20.58 -4.52
CA TYR A 388 22.85 -19.54 -4.12
C TYR A 388 22.92 -19.48 -2.60
N GLY A 389 23.95 -18.86 -2.08
CA GLY A 389 24.09 -18.74 -0.65
C GLY A 389 25.47 -18.34 -0.24
N SER A 390 25.55 -17.72 0.92
CA SER A 390 26.82 -17.37 1.53
C SER A 390 26.64 -17.34 3.04
N GLY A 391 27.72 -17.62 3.75
CA GLY A 391 27.73 -17.58 5.19
C GLY A 391 29.13 -17.37 5.72
N ALA A 392 29.20 -17.04 6.99
CA ALA A 392 30.46 -16.98 7.71
C ALA A 392 30.26 -17.57 9.10
N LEU A 393 31.23 -18.35 9.54
CA LEU A 393 31.35 -18.89 10.89
C LEU A 393 32.61 -18.32 11.52
N THR A 394 32.47 -17.66 12.66
CA THR A 394 33.58 -17.15 13.46
C THR A 394 33.70 -17.97 14.75
N ALA A 395 34.91 -18.45 15.01
CA ALA A 395 35.30 -19.11 16.23
C ALA A 395 36.26 -18.22 17.03
N LYS A 396 35.85 -17.81 18.23
CA LYS A 396 36.70 -17.09 19.18
C LYS A 396 37.44 -18.08 20.08
N ILE A 397 38.60 -18.53 19.60
CA ILE A 397 39.42 -19.57 20.27
C ILE A 397 40.07 -18.99 21.55
N ALA A 398 40.51 -17.72 21.50
CA ALA A 398 41.04 -16.97 22.65
C ALA A 398 40.67 -15.48 22.53
N PRO A 399 40.83 -14.63 23.57
CA PRO A 399 40.59 -13.19 23.47
C PRO A 399 41.34 -12.52 22.32
N TRP A 400 42.52 -13.05 21.98
CA TRP A 400 43.44 -12.55 20.96
C TRP A 400 43.42 -13.36 19.64
N LEU A 401 42.66 -14.47 19.57
CA LEU A 401 42.66 -15.38 18.42
C LEU A 401 41.25 -15.65 17.92
N GLN A 402 40.98 -15.22 16.68
CA GLN A 402 39.70 -15.45 16.00
C GLN A 402 39.96 -16.10 14.65
N ALA A 403 39.24 -17.18 14.37
CA ALA A 403 39.22 -17.82 13.07
C ALA A 403 37.86 -17.60 12.43
N THR A 404 37.83 -17.20 11.17
CA THR A 404 36.60 -17.03 10.39
C THR A 404 36.66 -17.95 9.18
N ALA A 405 35.62 -18.75 8.98
CA ALA A 405 35.40 -19.56 7.79
C ALA A 405 34.17 -19.02 7.05
N GLY A 406 34.39 -18.40 5.90
CA GLY A 406 33.38 -18.09 4.91
C GLY A 406 33.00 -19.32 4.09
N VAL A 407 31.73 -19.40 3.73
CA VAL A 407 31.17 -20.40 2.81
C VAL A 407 30.44 -19.64 1.71
N GLN A 408 30.64 -20.04 0.46
CA GLN A 408 29.91 -19.52 -0.69
C GLN A 408 29.42 -20.67 -1.57
N ILE A 409 28.14 -20.65 -1.94
CA ILE A 409 27.54 -21.59 -2.89
C ILE A 409 27.72 -21.02 -4.29
N GLN A 410 28.34 -21.81 -5.18
CA GLN A 410 28.61 -21.44 -6.57
C GLN A 410 27.40 -21.67 -7.47
N LYS A 411 27.47 -21.13 -8.69
CA LYS A 411 26.37 -21.18 -9.68
C LYS A 411 25.98 -22.60 -10.12
N ASP A 412 26.89 -23.56 -9.99
CA ASP A 412 26.69 -24.98 -10.27
C ASP A 412 26.24 -25.80 -9.05
N GLY A 413 26.13 -25.17 -7.88
CA GLY A 413 25.82 -25.82 -6.61
C GLY A 413 27.04 -26.26 -5.80
N SER A 414 28.26 -26.13 -6.34
CA SER A 414 29.48 -26.46 -5.61
C SER A 414 29.73 -25.49 -4.45
N VAL A 415 30.50 -25.91 -3.44
CA VAL A 415 30.76 -25.12 -2.23
C VAL A 415 32.21 -24.63 -2.22
N GLN A 416 32.40 -23.31 -2.08
CA GLN A 416 33.71 -22.71 -1.83
C GLN A 416 33.84 -22.31 -0.36
N LEU A 417 34.91 -22.76 0.28
CA LEU A 417 35.29 -22.48 1.66
C LEU A 417 36.45 -21.48 1.68
N MET A 418 36.32 -20.42 2.47
CA MET A 418 37.33 -19.37 2.65
C MET A 418 37.67 -19.22 4.13
N GLY A 419 38.82 -19.72 4.57
CA GLY A 419 39.30 -19.55 5.94
C GLY A 419 40.24 -18.36 6.09
N GLU A 420 40.08 -17.58 7.15
CA GLU A 420 41.01 -16.54 7.57
C GLU A 420 41.24 -16.63 9.10
N ILE A 421 42.51 -16.55 9.51
CA ILE A 421 42.87 -16.46 10.93
C ILE A 421 43.35 -15.04 11.21
N LYS A 422 42.66 -14.34 12.10
CA LYS A 422 43.08 -13.01 12.56
C LYS A 422 44.16 -13.17 13.62
N LEU A 423 45.37 -12.78 13.27
CA LEU A 423 46.56 -12.75 14.13
C LEU A 423 46.81 -11.31 14.64
N PRO A 424 47.52 -11.11 15.76
CA PRO A 424 47.88 -9.78 16.25
C PRO A 424 48.78 -9.03 15.26
N ASP A 425 48.68 -7.69 15.25
CA ASP A 425 49.41 -6.80 14.33
C ASP A 425 50.94 -6.94 14.43
N SER A 426 51.43 -7.29 15.62
CA SER A 426 52.83 -7.63 15.86
C SER A 426 53.00 -8.64 16.98
N ILE A 427 53.92 -9.58 16.80
CA ILE A 427 54.45 -10.47 17.86
C ILE A 427 55.89 -10.05 18.15
N ASN A 428 56.18 -9.69 19.41
CA ASN A 428 57.55 -9.41 19.84
C ASN A 428 58.33 -10.74 19.96
N LEU A 429 59.46 -10.83 19.27
CA LEU A 429 60.39 -11.95 19.35
C LEU A 429 61.42 -11.76 20.46
N PHE A 430 61.90 -10.52 20.64
CA PHE A 430 62.86 -10.15 21.69
C PHE A 430 62.84 -8.62 21.93
N ASP A 431 63.24 -8.22 23.13
CA ASP A 431 63.32 -6.82 23.59
C ASP A 431 64.53 -6.07 22.99
N PRO A 432 64.48 -4.73 22.88
CA PRO A 432 65.60 -3.95 22.34
C PRO A 432 66.86 -4.07 23.20
N ILE A 433 68.01 -4.22 22.55
CA ILE A 433 69.33 -4.12 23.18
C ILE A 433 69.93 -2.78 22.78
N GLU A 434 70.16 -1.90 23.75
CA GLU A 434 70.80 -0.60 23.53
C GLU A 434 72.10 -0.47 24.32
N VAL A 435 73.13 0.07 23.67
CA VAL A 435 74.42 0.40 24.26
C VAL A 435 74.67 1.88 24.06
N GLN A 436 74.86 2.61 25.15
CA GLN A 436 75.25 4.01 25.14
C GLN A 436 76.61 4.16 25.81
N LYS A 437 77.53 4.85 25.14
CA LYS A 437 78.87 5.12 25.67
C LYS A 437 79.23 6.59 25.49
N ASN A 438 79.67 7.19 26.59
CA ASN A 438 80.24 8.53 26.57
C ASN A 438 81.64 8.45 25.94
N ILE A 439 81.83 9.08 24.79
CA ILE A 439 83.10 9.06 24.04
C ILE A 439 84.00 10.19 24.52
N LEU A 440 83.41 11.36 24.71
CA LEU A 440 84.11 12.53 25.21
C LEU A 440 83.16 13.31 26.11
N ASN A 441 83.67 13.77 27.24
CA ASN A 441 82.98 14.73 28.09
C ASN A 441 84.03 15.73 28.56
N VAL A 442 83.87 16.99 28.16
CA VAL A 442 84.78 18.08 28.49
C VAL A 442 83.94 19.17 29.15
N GLY A 443 84.18 19.38 30.44
CA GLY A 443 83.64 20.50 31.19
C GLY A 443 84.74 21.51 31.46
N ILE A 444 84.46 22.79 31.22
CA ILE A 444 85.30 23.90 31.66
C ILE A 444 84.46 24.79 32.55
N ASP A 445 84.95 25.04 33.75
CA ASP A 445 84.37 26.01 34.67
C ASP A 445 85.18 27.29 34.62
N ILE A 446 84.51 28.38 34.27
CA ILE A 446 85.08 29.72 34.13
C ILE A 446 84.62 30.53 35.36
N PRO A 447 85.52 30.86 36.29
CA PRO A 447 85.16 31.72 37.41
C PRO A 447 84.81 33.11 36.87
N ILE A 448 83.58 33.57 37.14
CA ILE A 448 83.14 34.93 36.82
C ILE A 448 83.56 35.87 37.95
N VAL A 449 83.24 35.46 39.19
CA VAL A 449 83.64 36.12 40.43
C VAL A 449 83.90 35.04 41.47
N GLY A 450 85.16 34.79 41.79
CA GLY A 450 85.58 33.73 42.71
C GLY A 450 87.05 33.36 42.54
N VAL A 451 87.60 32.66 43.52
CA VAL A 451 88.96 32.09 43.43
C VAL A 451 88.86 30.60 43.14
N SER A 452 89.50 30.17 42.06
CA SER A 452 89.73 28.76 41.77
C SER A 452 91.20 28.43 42.03
N ALA A 453 91.46 27.64 43.08
CA ALA A 453 92.79 27.14 43.39
C ALA A 453 92.69 25.64 43.68
N GLY A 454 93.03 24.82 42.68
CA GLY A 454 92.89 23.37 42.76
C GLY A 454 91.41 22.93 42.87
N PRO A 455 91.06 21.93 43.69
CA PRO A 455 89.71 21.38 43.79
C PRO A 455 88.71 22.28 44.56
N ILE A 456 89.11 23.49 44.96
CA ILE A 456 88.28 24.41 45.73
C ILE A 456 87.67 25.46 44.78
N HIS A 457 86.34 25.45 44.70
CA HIS A 457 85.54 26.39 43.91
C HIS A 457 84.65 27.22 44.85
N ALA A 458 84.98 28.50 45.04
CA ALA A 458 84.18 29.44 45.80
C ALA A 458 83.89 30.68 44.94
N GLY A 459 82.61 30.91 44.60
CA GLY A 459 82.18 31.99 43.73
C GLY A 459 81.04 31.64 42.75
N ILE A 460 80.81 32.52 41.78
CA ILE A 460 79.93 32.29 40.62
C ILE A 460 80.77 31.81 39.45
N PHE A 461 80.35 30.71 38.84
CA PHE A 461 81.04 30.03 37.73
C PHE A 461 80.11 29.91 36.53
N ALA A 462 80.65 30.14 35.34
CA ALA A 462 80.02 29.68 34.12
C ALA A 462 80.60 28.32 33.75
N THR A 463 79.77 27.31 33.60
CA THR A 463 80.16 25.96 33.19
C THR A 463 79.78 25.75 31.74
N VAL A 464 80.72 25.32 30.93
CA VAL A 464 80.44 24.83 29.58
C VAL A 464 80.89 23.38 29.49
N GLN A 465 79.92 22.49 29.34
CA GLN A 465 80.10 21.05 29.17
C GLN A 465 79.78 20.65 27.73
N GLY A 466 80.80 20.30 26.97
CA GLY A 466 80.64 19.66 25.67
C GLY A 466 80.80 18.16 25.81
N GLY A 467 79.89 17.39 25.24
CA GLY A 467 80.01 15.94 25.22
C GLY A 467 79.64 15.32 23.89
N LEU A 468 80.27 14.18 23.62
CA LEU A 468 79.96 13.33 22.48
C LEU A 468 79.57 11.96 23.03
N THR A 469 78.31 11.57 22.83
CA THR A 469 77.84 10.21 23.13
C THR A 469 77.72 9.40 21.86
N ALA A 470 78.23 8.17 21.91
CA ALA A 470 77.91 7.15 20.94
C ALA A 470 76.77 6.29 21.46
N SER A 471 75.78 6.04 20.61
CA SER A 471 74.68 5.12 20.88
C SER A 471 74.61 4.11 19.75
N ALA A 472 74.38 2.85 20.10
CA ALA A 472 74.08 1.80 19.14
C ALA A 472 73.05 0.86 19.75
N GLY A 473 72.03 0.50 18.98
CA GLY A 473 70.96 -0.37 19.46
C GLY A 473 70.35 -1.21 18.35
N VAL A 474 69.85 -2.38 18.73
CA VAL A 474 69.17 -3.33 17.83
C VAL A 474 67.89 -3.84 18.51
N GLY A 475 66.77 -3.80 17.79
CA GLY A 475 65.47 -4.30 18.24
C GLY A 475 64.47 -3.22 18.67
N PRO A 476 63.29 -3.62 19.20
CA PRO A 476 62.84 -4.99 19.38
C PRO A 476 62.69 -5.73 18.05
N GLY A 477 62.96 -7.03 18.04
CA GLY A 477 62.65 -7.88 16.90
C GLY A 477 61.16 -8.20 16.89
N GLN A 478 60.47 -7.90 15.79
CA GLN A 478 59.01 -8.08 15.69
C GLN A 478 58.65 -8.86 14.44
N LEU A 479 57.71 -9.81 14.56
CA LEU A 479 56.96 -10.34 13.42
C LEU A 479 55.72 -9.48 13.21
N LYS A 480 55.66 -8.81 12.06
CA LYS A 480 54.55 -7.96 11.61
C LYS A 480 53.87 -8.60 10.40
N GLN A 481 52.72 -8.06 10.00
CA GLN A 481 51.99 -8.46 8.79
C GLN A 481 51.66 -9.97 8.74
N LEU A 482 51.32 -10.51 9.91
CA LEU A 482 50.95 -11.91 10.07
C LEU A 482 49.56 -12.16 9.48
N GLY A 483 49.48 -13.06 8.50
CA GLY A 483 48.21 -13.44 7.87
C GLY A 483 48.24 -14.87 7.39
N LEU A 484 47.14 -15.59 7.60
CA LEU A 484 46.92 -16.92 7.01
C LEU A 484 45.53 -16.96 6.38
N LYS A 485 45.49 -17.25 5.08
CA LYS A 485 44.28 -17.39 4.27
C LYS A 485 44.26 -18.75 3.59
N VAL A 486 43.10 -19.39 3.59
CA VAL A 486 42.87 -20.69 2.95
C VAL A 486 41.66 -20.57 2.04
N GLN A 487 41.78 -20.97 0.79
CA GLN A 487 40.67 -21.13 -0.14
C GLN A 487 40.61 -22.60 -0.56
N TYR A 488 39.46 -23.23 -0.35
CA TYR A 488 39.25 -24.66 -0.60
C TYR A 488 37.91 -24.89 -1.29
N ASN A 489 37.89 -25.72 -2.31
CA ASN A 489 36.67 -26.24 -2.94
C ASN A 489 36.71 -27.77 -2.85
N PRO A 490 35.79 -28.45 -2.13
CA PRO A 490 35.81 -29.90 -1.96
C PRO A 490 35.69 -30.69 -3.28
N GLU A 491 35.03 -30.12 -4.29
CA GLU A 491 34.84 -30.76 -5.60
C GLU A 491 36.05 -30.53 -6.52
N HIS A 492 36.86 -29.53 -6.21
CA HIS A 492 38.10 -29.18 -6.90
C HIS A 492 39.25 -29.06 -5.91
N GLU A 493 39.54 -30.15 -5.20
CA GLU A 493 40.56 -30.14 -4.14
C GLU A 493 41.96 -29.75 -4.66
N ASP A 494 42.23 -29.97 -5.95
CA ASP A 494 43.45 -29.56 -6.64
C ASP A 494 43.57 -28.04 -6.79
N GLN A 495 42.49 -27.29 -6.64
CA GLN A 495 42.50 -25.81 -6.68
C GLN A 495 42.67 -25.17 -5.29
N THR A 496 42.93 -25.96 -4.25
CA THR A 496 43.18 -25.44 -2.89
C THR A 496 44.32 -24.45 -2.90
N GLN A 497 44.10 -23.23 -2.41
CA GLN A 497 45.13 -22.21 -2.24
C GLN A 497 45.34 -21.90 -0.76
N ILE A 498 46.59 -21.90 -0.32
CA ILE A 498 46.98 -21.46 1.02
C ILE A 498 47.98 -20.32 0.87
N THR A 499 47.64 -19.17 1.44
CA THR A 499 48.49 -17.98 1.46
C THR A 499 48.84 -17.62 2.90
N GLY A 500 50.14 -17.59 3.20
CA GLY A 500 50.67 -17.15 4.49
C GLY A 500 51.61 -15.96 4.31
N THR A 501 51.50 -14.94 5.16
CA THR A 501 52.39 -13.79 5.18
C THR A 501 52.99 -13.58 6.56
N ALA A 502 54.27 -13.25 6.62
CA ALA A 502 54.95 -12.80 7.82
C ALA A 502 56.13 -11.89 7.45
N GLN A 503 56.32 -10.80 8.20
CA GLN A 503 57.44 -9.89 8.01
C GLN A 503 58.23 -9.79 9.31
N LEU A 504 59.48 -10.27 9.31
CA LEU A 504 60.44 -9.99 10.37
C LEU A 504 60.96 -8.57 10.21
N ASN A 505 60.84 -7.76 11.26
CA ASN A 505 61.37 -6.40 11.33
C ASN A 505 62.24 -6.26 12.58
N ILE A 506 63.54 -6.07 12.38
CA ILE A 506 64.53 -5.81 13.43
C ILE A 506 65.20 -4.48 13.10
N PRO A 507 64.75 -3.35 13.67
CA PRO A 507 65.40 -2.06 13.46
C PRO A 507 66.77 -2.04 14.16
N ALA A 508 67.72 -1.31 13.60
CA ALA A 508 69.03 -1.08 14.18
C ALA A 508 69.41 0.38 13.98
N HIS A 509 70.11 0.97 14.95
CA HIS A 509 70.59 2.33 14.82
C HIS A 509 71.98 2.45 15.43
N ALA A 510 72.79 3.33 14.86
CA ALA A 510 74.05 3.76 15.45
C ALA A 510 74.21 5.26 15.19
N GLY A 511 74.55 6.02 16.22
CA GLY A 511 74.63 7.46 16.11
C GLY A 511 75.54 8.10 17.13
N LEU A 512 76.10 9.23 16.72
CA LEU A 512 76.85 10.15 17.55
C LEU A 512 75.95 11.34 17.85
N ARG A 513 75.77 11.65 19.14
CA ARG A 513 75.12 12.87 19.58
C ARG A 513 76.18 13.78 20.17
N LEU A 514 76.41 14.90 19.49
CA LEU A 514 77.20 16.00 20.02
C LEU A 514 76.26 16.92 20.78
N TYR A 515 76.59 17.27 22.01
CA TYR A 515 75.84 18.23 22.80
C TYR A 515 76.80 19.22 23.46
N VAL A 516 76.34 20.45 23.61
CA VAL A 516 76.98 21.50 24.39
C VAL A 516 75.95 22.01 25.38
N ARG A 517 76.27 21.91 26.65
CA ARG A 517 75.49 22.40 27.77
C ARG A 517 76.23 23.57 28.39
N GLY A 518 75.63 24.74 28.39
CA GLY A 518 76.13 25.93 29.10
C GLY A 518 75.26 26.20 30.32
N GLY A 519 75.87 26.39 31.47
CA GLY A 519 75.17 26.73 32.71
C GLY A 519 75.93 27.76 33.54
N ILE A 520 75.23 28.34 34.51
CA ILE A 520 75.82 29.18 35.55
C ILE A 520 75.58 28.48 36.88
N GLY A 521 76.66 28.30 37.64
CA GLY A 521 76.64 27.77 38.99
C GLY A 521 77.09 28.81 40.01
N ALA A 522 76.59 28.72 41.24
CA ALA A 522 77.08 29.47 42.39
C ALA A 522 77.37 28.49 43.52
N GLY A 523 78.57 28.57 44.10
CA GLY A 523 79.00 27.66 45.15
C GLY A 523 79.92 28.31 46.17
N ILE A 524 79.80 27.87 47.42
CA ILE A 524 80.75 28.13 48.52
C ILE A 524 81.22 26.77 49.06
N PRO A 525 82.39 26.66 49.71
CA PRO A 525 82.93 25.36 50.12
C PRO A 525 81.90 24.49 50.86
N GLY A 526 81.47 23.40 50.23
CA GLY A 526 80.48 22.44 50.77
C GLY A 526 79.06 22.51 50.18
N VAL A 527 78.69 23.52 49.39
CA VAL A 527 77.33 23.67 48.82
C VAL A 527 77.37 24.33 47.43
N ASN A 528 76.80 23.68 46.41
CA ASN A 528 76.77 24.14 45.01
C ASN A 528 75.33 24.13 44.43
N ALA A 529 75.00 25.11 43.59
CA ALA A 529 73.76 25.15 42.79
C ALA A 529 74.04 25.53 41.33
N GLU A 530 73.43 24.85 40.35
CA GLU A 530 73.66 25.03 38.90
C GLU A 530 72.35 25.17 38.10
N ALA A 531 72.33 26.05 37.09
CA ALA A 531 71.24 26.19 36.11
C ALA A 531 71.80 26.31 34.69
N GLY A 532 71.26 25.60 33.69
CA GLY A 532 71.83 25.62 32.33
C GLY A 532 70.91 25.20 31.18
N LEU A 533 71.38 25.47 29.96
CA LEU A 533 70.76 25.20 28.65
C LEU A 533 71.63 24.22 27.85
N GLU A 534 71.01 23.24 27.17
CA GLU A 534 71.70 22.27 26.29
C GLU A 534 71.25 22.43 24.84
N ILE A 535 72.20 22.46 23.92
CA ILE A 535 71.99 22.44 22.47
C ILE A 535 72.82 21.29 21.89
N GLY A 536 72.24 20.48 21.02
CA GLY A 536 72.95 19.34 20.44
C GLY A 536 72.48 18.98 19.03
N GLY A 537 73.37 18.31 18.31
CA GLY A 537 73.13 17.74 16.98
C GLY A 537 73.39 16.24 17.00
N GLN A 538 72.52 15.47 16.35
CA GLN A 538 72.66 14.03 16.21
C GLN A 538 72.98 13.66 14.77
N LEU A 539 74.08 12.94 14.58
CA LEU A 539 74.46 12.32 13.32
C LEU A 539 74.36 10.80 13.50
N GLY A 540 73.58 10.12 12.69
CA GLY A 540 73.42 8.68 12.83
C GLY A 540 72.99 7.99 11.56
N ILE A 541 73.20 6.67 11.58
CA ILE A 541 72.77 5.75 10.55
C ILE A 541 71.65 4.91 11.15
N GLN A 542 70.53 4.84 10.44
CA GLN A 542 69.46 3.90 10.71
C GLN A 542 69.60 2.74 9.74
N GLY A 543 69.58 1.54 10.28
CA GLY A 543 69.58 0.29 9.53
C GLY A 543 68.48 -0.62 10.06
N GLY A 544 68.37 -1.80 9.49
CA GLY A 544 67.45 -2.80 10.00
C GLY A 544 67.37 -3.99 9.07
N VAL A 545 67.02 -5.12 9.64
CA VAL A 545 66.69 -6.31 8.88
C VAL A 545 65.19 -6.34 8.70
N GLN A 546 64.75 -6.23 7.45
CA GLN A 546 63.40 -6.55 7.06
C GLN A 546 63.45 -7.79 6.16
N ALA A 547 62.80 -8.86 6.62
CA ALA A 547 62.67 -10.09 5.84
C ALA A 547 61.18 -10.44 5.76
N GLY A 548 60.63 -10.39 4.55
CA GLY A 548 59.27 -10.82 4.28
C GLY A 548 59.26 -12.27 3.78
N VAL A 549 58.31 -13.06 4.25
CA VAL A 549 57.97 -14.35 3.69
C VAL A 549 56.52 -14.32 3.27
N THR A 550 56.29 -14.59 1.99
CA THR A 550 54.96 -14.89 1.44
C THR A 550 54.99 -16.31 0.93
N VAL A 551 54.21 -17.18 1.56
CA VAL A 551 54.01 -18.55 1.10
C VAL A 551 52.72 -18.59 0.30
N ASN A 552 52.80 -18.99 -0.96
CA ASN A 552 51.65 -19.31 -1.79
C ASN A 552 51.77 -20.79 -2.17
N TRP A 553 50.83 -21.60 -1.71
CA TRP A 553 50.79 -23.02 -2.00
C TRP A 553 49.50 -23.37 -2.74
N THR A 554 49.62 -24.23 -3.75
CA THR A 554 48.49 -24.81 -4.46
C THR A 554 48.69 -26.31 -4.57
N ARG A 555 47.64 -27.10 -4.31
CA ARG A 555 47.71 -28.56 -4.45
C ARG A 555 47.92 -28.90 -5.93
N ARG A 556 48.84 -29.83 -6.25
CA ARG A 556 48.94 -30.40 -7.61
C ARG A 556 48.39 -31.82 -7.59
N ARG A 557 47.66 -32.20 -8.64
CA ARG A 557 47.24 -33.60 -8.86
C ARG A 557 48.46 -34.52 -8.76
N ALA A 558 48.41 -35.48 -7.86
CA ALA A 558 49.23 -36.68 -7.98
C ALA A 558 48.69 -37.47 -9.18
N TRP A 559 49.60 -37.90 -10.05
CA TRP A 559 49.31 -38.56 -11.32
C TRP A 559 48.78 -39.97 -11.10
#